data_AF-A0A4C1XWE6-F1
#
_entry.id   AF-A0A4C1XWE6-F1
#
_cell.length_a   1.000
_cell.length_b   1.000
_cell.length_c   1.000
_cell.angle_alpha   90.00
_cell.angle_beta   90.00
_cell.angle_gamma   90.00
#
_symmetry.space_group_name_H-M   'P 1'
#
loop_
_entity.id
_entity.type
_entity.pdbx_description
1 polymer ?
#
loop_
_entity_poly.entity_id
_entity_poly.type
_entity_poly.pdbx_seq_one_letter_code
_entity_poly.pdbx_strand_id
1 'polypeptide(L)'
;MDRNQKQRKNRSASKFGIKLPPIEGKVENFKVKTVMDIDPDFFTLVDGRSIRPNKSLSVYKGNIRDLMLKRTLRGYTEDEILRIDRQNKAETEIHERAVIHFEEYKTSFDKFLADNNNVTINIMRKSDGLARDLANKTEEHRKITFEMTNLKSKLQYVDETIMILLSFERFLHRISPGKWQKDNNVDLAIQQKPIFTIGSNIFQQLNTDSIKEQLNALQPPRLYFETPEQLTEIFSVLETQNLEYLLKAEEMRVLLLKFLRALDRFKENLKHELDFVQEKVKDVEELILWNVQRESELKKMFYKILEEKIRYLVSSKAVLELHNHVEYAYEQLISKNDTDQSTLSMILSVESEYNNLMLELSTVHPKIVKAVEKETFENDAKQLQKAKISHDLLKNVDKISRRLKASYEPYEKHDY
;
A
#
# COMPACT_ATOMS: atom_id res chain seq x y z
N MET A 1 -47.38 -33.88 53.62
CA MET A 1 -48.19 -34.70 52.72
C MET A 1 -47.42 -35.99 52.43
N ASP A 2 -48.14 -37.10 52.41
CA ASP A 2 -47.72 -38.50 52.19
C ASP A 2 -47.07 -39.33 53.31
N ARG A 3 -47.99 -40.04 53.99
CA ARG A 3 -48.07 -41.52 54.10
C ARG A 3 -46.88 -42.26 54.72
N ASN A 4 -47.09 -42.68 55.97
CA ASN A 4 -47.07 -44.12 56.28
C ASN A 4 -47.72 -44.39 57.65
N GLN A 5 -49.03 -44.65 57.63
CA GLN A 5 -49.74 -45.31 58.71
C GLN A 5 -49.29 -46.78 58.75
N LYS A 6 -48.59 -47.19 59.81
CA LYS A 6 -48.36 -48.61 60.12
C LYS A 6 -49.28 -49.03 61.27
N GLN A 7 -50.28 -49.80 60.88
CA GLN A 7 -51.14 -50.60 61.74
C GLN A 7 -50.33 -51.48 62.71
N ARG A 8 -50.66 -51.40 64.00
CA ARG A 8 -50.50 -52.50 64.97
C ARG A 8 -51.82 -52.65 65.70
N LYS A 9 -52.73 -53.45 65.14
CA LYS A 9 -53.04 -54.82 65.59
C LYS A 9 -53.48 -54.87 67.05
N ASN A 10 -54.79 -54.66 67.22
CA ASN A 10 -55.62 -55.30 68.23
C ASN A 10 -55.21 -56.76 68.40
N ARG A 11 -54.79 -57.16 69.60
CA ARG A 11 -54.76 -58.57 70.01
C ARG A 11 -55.26 -58.75 71.43
N SER A 12 -56.33 -59.54 71.47
CA SER A 12 -56.83 -60.37 72.55
C SER A 12 -57.27 -59.69 73.84
N ALA A 13 -58.56 -59.35 73.84
CA ALA A 13 -59.43 -59.55 74.99
C ALA A 13 -59.17 -60.94 75.62
N SER A 14 -58.69 -60.96 76.86
CA SER A 14 -58.76 -62.15 77.70
C SER A 14 -60.13 -62.17 78.36
N LYS A 15 -60.86 -63.23 78.04
CA LYS A 15 -62.22 -63.53 78.45
C LYS A 15 -62.26 -63.90 79.94
N PHE A 16 -62.71 -62.98 80.79
CA PHE A 16 -63.38 -63.33 82.05
C PHE A 16 -64.61 -62.43 82.20
N GLY A 17 -65.62 -62.73 81.37
CA GLY A 17 -66.93 -62.12 81.47
C GLY A 17 -67.77 -62.85 82.51
N ILE A 18 -67.87 -62.30 83.71
CA ILE A 18 -69.09 -62.45 84.52
C ILE A 18 -69.91 -61.19 84.21
N LYS A 19 -71.02 -61.37 83.49
CA LYS A 19 -71.99 -60.29 83.28
C LYS A 19 -72.63 -59.97 84.62
N LEU A 20 -72.23 -58.86 85.25
CA LEU A 20 -73.00 -58.23 86.32
C LEU A 20 -74.31 -57.69 85.73
N PRO A 21 -75.45 -57.78 86.44
CA PRO A 21 -76.70 -57.20 85.96
C PRO A 21 -76.55 -55.67 85.82
N PRO A 22 -77.30 -55.03 84.90
CA PRO A 22 -77.26 -53.59 84.73
C PRO A 22 -77.70 -52.91 86.04
N ILE A 23 -76.87 -52.00 86.55
CA ILE A 23 -77.28 -51.06 87.60
C ILE A 23 -78.06 -49.94 86.91
N GLU A 24 -79.22 -50.28 86.35
CA GLU A 24 -80.27 -49.34 86.01
C GLU A 24 -81.46 -49.63 86.91
N GLY A 25 -81.33 -49.15 88.15
CA GLY A 25 -82.42 -49.03 89.09
C GLY A 25 -82.14 -47.80 89.91
N LYS A 26 -82.93 -46.75 89.70
CA LYS A 26 -82.93 -45.53 90.51
C LYS A 26 -82.88 -45.90 91.99
N VAL A 27 -81.79 -45.56 92.67
CA VAL A 27 -81.71 -45.66 94.12
C VAL A 27 -81.69 -44.24 94.67
N GLU A 28 -82.90 -43.67 94.71
CA GLU A 28 -83.20 -42.55 95.60
C GLU A 28 -82.89 -42.99 97.04
N ASN A 29 -82.18 -42.13 97.78
CA ASN A 29 -82.10 -42.13 99.24
C ASN A 29 -81.57 -43.40 99.93
N PHE A 30 -80.34 -43.81 99.61
CA PHE A 30 -79.51 -44.44 100.65
C PHE A 30 -78.74 -43.34 101.39
N LYS A 31 -79.37 -42.83 102.45
CA LYS A 31 -78.63 -42.24 103.58
C LYS A 31 -77.54 -43.27 103.95
N VAL A 32 -76.27 -42.86 103.96
CA VAL A 32 -75.16 -43.72 104.41
C VAL A 32 -75.50 -44.22 105.82
N LYS A 33 -75.95 -45.47 105.92
CA LYS A 33 -76.32 -46.09 107.20
C LYS A 33 -75.02 -46.47 107.90
N THR A 34 -74.76 -45.84 109.03
CA THR A 34 -73.58 -46.13 109.86
C THR A 34 -73.91 -47.19 110.92
N VAL A 35 -72.93 -47.68 111.68
CA VAL A 35 -73.10 -48.75 112.71
C VAL A 35 -74.15 -48.40 113.78
N MET A 36 -74.59 -47.14 113.85
CA MET A 36 -75.60 -46.64 114.80
C MET A 36 -77.04 -46.65 114.24
N ASP A 37 -77.23 -46.83 112.93
CA ASP A 37 -78.55 -46.82 112.30
C ASP A 37 -79.13 -48.25 112.29
N ILE A 38 -79.75 -48.63 113.41
CA ILE A 38 -80.45 -49.90 113.54
C ILE A 38 -81.76 -49.83 112.74
N ASP A 39 -81.98 -50.83 111.88
CA ASP A 39 -83.17 -50.93 111.02
C ASP A 39 -84.45 -50.81 111.88
N PRO A 40 -85.43 -49.94 111.56
CA PRO A 40 -86.63 -49.76 112.37
C PRO A 40 -87.37 -51.07 112.70
N ASP A 41 -87.26 -52.08 111.84
CA ASP A 41 -87.88 -53.39 112.06
C ASP A 41 -87.05 -54.34 112.96
N PHE A 42 -85.79 -54.02 113.25
CA PHE A 42 -84.88 -54.89 114.02
C PHE A 42 -85.40 -55.13 115.45
N PHE A 43 -85.92 -54.11 116.13
CA PHE A 43 -86.49 -54.25 117.47
C PHE A 43 -87.92 -54.81 117.44
N THR A 44 -88.69 -54.62 116.36
CA THR A 44 -90.04 -55.19 116.23
C THR A 44 -90.05 -56.72 116.15
N LEU A 45 -88.94 -57.33 115.71
CA LEU A 45 -88.72 -58.78 115.73
C LEU A 45 -88.25 -59.31 117.10
N VAL A 46 -87.85 -58.44 118.03
CA VAL A 46 -87.26 -58.78 119.33
C VAL A 46 -88.22 -58.51 120.51
N ASP A 47 -89.41 -57.93 120.26
CA ASP A 47 -90.49 -57.79 121.25
C ASP A 47 -91.08 -59.14 121.67
N GLY A 48 -90.45 -59.81 122.64
CA GLY A 48 -91.05 -60.79 123.57
C GLY A 48 -91.76 -62.01 122.98
N ARG A 49 -91.81 -62.15 121.64
CA ARG A 49 -92.40 -63.27 120.93
C ARG A 49 -91.30 -64.29 120.72
N SER A 50 -91.43 -65.41 121.41
CA SER A 50 -90.59 -66.57 121.15
C SER A 50 -90.60 -66.83 119.65
N ILE A 51 -89.42 -66.70 119.03
CA ILE A 51 -89.18 -67.15 117.66
C ILE A 51 -89.68 -68.60 117.66
N ARG A 52 -90.86 -68.80 117.06
CA ARG A 52 -91.52 -70.11 117.09
C ARG A 52 -90.46 -71.08 116.58
N PRO A 53 -90.06 -72.09 117.38
CA PRO A 53 -89.05 -73.02 116.92
C PRO A 53 -89.62 -73.65 115.66
N ASN A 54 -89.03 -73.32 114.51
CA ASN A 54 -89.37 -73.94 113.25
C ASN A 54 -89.01 -75.42 113.41
N LYS A 55 -89.99 -76.23 113.83
CA LYS A 55 -89.85 -77.67 114.12
C LYS A 55 -89.42 -78.45 112.88
N SER A 56 -89.55 -77.86 111.69
CA SER A 56 -89.02 -78.39 110.45
C SER A 56 -87.51 -78.11 110.36
N LEU A 57 -86.72 -79.14 110.66
CA LEU A 57 -85.28 -79.18 110.41
C LEU A 57 -84.91 -78.71 108.98
N SER A 58 -85.80 -78.91 108.00
CA SER A 58 -85.62 -78.52 106.60
C SER A 58 -85.50 -76.99 106.39
N VAL A 59 -86.40 -76.19 106.98
CA VAL A 59 -86.38 -74.71 106.84
C VAL A 59 -85.17 -74.12 107.56
N TYR A 60 -84.82 -74.65 108.73
CA TYR A 60 -83.60 -74.27 109.45
C TYR A 60 -82.34 -74.59 108.63
N LYS A 61 -82.29 -75.78 108.01
CA LYS A 61 -81.22 -76.19 107.10
C LYS A 61 -81.17 -75.29 105.84
N GLY A 62 -82.32 -74.85 105.33
CA GLY A 62 -82.44 -73.88 104.23
C GLY A 62 -81.91 -72.50 104.62
N ASN A 63 -82.33 -71.94 105.75
CA ASN A 63 -81.86 -70.65 106.25
C ASN A 63 -80.37 -70.66 106.59
N ILE A 64 -79.84 -71.76 107.15
CA ILE A 64 -78.38 -71.93 107.32
C ILE A 64 -77.70 -71.91 105.97
N ARG A 65 -78.24 -72.62 104.97
CA ARG A 65 -77.66 -72.62 103.61
C ARG A 65 -77.67 -71.23 102.99
N ASP A 66 -78.77 -70.48 103.12
CA ASP A 66 -78.88 -69.11 102.60
C ASP A 66 -77.97 -68.13 103.35
N LEU A 67 -77.85 -68.28 104.67
CA LEU A 67 -76.91 -67.52 105.48
C LEU A 67 -75.47 -67.82 105.05
N MET A 68 -75.14 -69.09 104.83
CA MET A 68 -73.84 -69.50 104.31
C MET A 68 -73.60 -68.92 102.91
N LEU A 69 -74.59 -68.99 102.00
CA LEU A 69 -74.50 -68.44 100.64
C LEU A 69 -74.29 -66.91 100.65
N LYS A 70 -75.06 -66.17 101.45
CA LYS A 70 -74.89 -64.72 101.60
C LYS A 70 -73.55 -64.36 102.22
N ARG A 71 -73.07 -65.15 103.20
CA ARG A 71 -71.75 -64.97 103.80
C ARG A 71 -70.64 -65.24 102.79
N THR A 72 -70.75 -66.28 101.97
CA THR A 72 -69.79 -66.57 100.89
C THR A 72 -69.84 -65.50 99.81
N LEU A 73 -71.03 -64.98 99.46
CA LEU A 73 -71.17 -63.92 98.47
C LEU A 73 -70.59 -62.60 99.00
N ARG A 74 -70.85 -62.26 100.27
CA ARG A 74 -70.25 -61.09 100.94
C ARG A 74 -68.73 -61.18 100.93
N GLY A 75 -68.18 -62.35 101.29
CA GLY A 75 -66.74 -62.60 101.20
C GLY A 75 -66.20 -62.43 99.79
N TYR A 76 -66.88 -63.00 98.78
CA TYR A 76 -66.52 -62.81 97.38
C TYR A 76 -66.53 -61.34 96.95
N THR A 77 -67.57 -60.57 97.32
CA THR A 77 -67.64 -59.14 96.99
C THR A 77 -66.58 -58.32 97.73
N GLU A 78 -66.27 -58.64 98.99
CA GLU A 78 -65.19 -58.01 99.74
C GLU A 78 -63.84 -58.29 99.09
N ASP A 79 -63.60 -59.52 98.64
CA ASP A 79 -62.37 -59.90 97.94
C ASP A 79 -62.24 -59.20 96.57
N GLU A 80 -63.35 -59.05 95.82
CA GLU A 80 -63.38 -58.32 94.55
C GLU A 80 -63.11 -56.82 94.74
N ILE A 81 -63.69 -56.19 95.78
CA ILE A 81 -63.39 -54.80 96.15
C ILE A 81 -61.92 -54.66 96.50
N LEU A 82 -61.37 -55.56 97.32
CA LEU A 82 -59.95 -55.56 97.67
C LEU A 82 -59.04 -55.74 96.44
N ARG A 83 -59.45 -56.54 95.44
CA ARG A 83 -58.71 -56.68 94.19
C ARG A 83 -58.71 -55.39 93.37
N ILE A 84 -59.88 -54.76 93.22
CA ILE A 84 -60.02 -53.49 92.50
C ILE A 84 -59.23 -52.39 93.20
N ASP A 85 -59.29 -52.29 94.53
CA ASP A 85 -58.53 -51.31 95.30
C ASP A 85 -57.02 -51.49 95.14
N ARG A 86 -56.54 -52.74 95.11
CA ARG A 86 -55.13 -53.02 94.81
C ARG A 86 -54.76 -52.59 93.39
N GLN A 87 -55.62 -52.85 92.40
CA GLN A 87 -55.37 -52.44 91.02
C GLN A 87 -55.39 -50.91 90.87
N ASN A 88 -56.38 -50.23 91.46
CA ASN A 88 -56.46 -48.78 91.44
C ASN A 88 -55.22 -48.15 92.08
N LYS A 89 -54.75 -48.69 93.22
CA LYS A 89 -53.50 -48.24 93.85
C LYS A 89 -52.29 -48.43 92.92
N ALA A 90 -52.17 -49.57 92.26
CA ALA A 90 -51.09 -49.81 91.31
C ALA A 90 -51.15 -48.87 90.09
N GLU A 91 -52.36 -48.60 89.56
CA GLU A 91 -52.57 -47.67 88.46
C GLU A 91 -52.27 -46.22 88.86
N THR A 92 -52.68 -45.79 90.06
CA THR A 92 -52.36 -44.45 90.59
C THR A 92 -50.85 -44.31 90.79
N GLU A 93 -50.16 -45.32 91.32
CA GLU A 93 -48.69 -45.31 91.47
C GLU A 93 -47.98 -45.25 90.10
N ILE A 94 -48.51 -45.89 89.06
CA ILE A 94 -47.97 -45.77 87.70
C ILE A 94 -48.24 -44.36 87.14
N HIS A 95 -49.43 -43.83 87.35
CA HIS A 95 -49.80 -42.50 86.88
C HIS A 95 -48.96 -41.40 87.54
N GLU A 96 -48.81 -41.45 88.86
CA GLU A 96 -47.97 -40.51 89.63
C GLU A 96 -46.52 -40.55 89.14
N ARG A 97 -45.96 -41.75 88.93
CA ARG A 97 -44.62 -41.89 88.32
C ARG A 97 -44.54 -41.29 86.92
N ALA A 98 -45.55 -41.50 86.08
CA ALA A 98 -45.58 -40.91 84.75
C ALA A 98 -45.66 -39.38 84.79
N VAL A 99 -46.46 -38.80 85.69
CA VAL A 99 -46.57 -37.34 85.88
C VAL A 99 -45.22 -36.76 86.29
N ILE A 100 -44.55 -37.37 87.27
CA ILE A 100 -43.21 -36.94 87.69
C ILE A 100 -42.24 -36.93 86.51
N HIS A 101 -42.20 -38.00 85.71
CA HIS A 101 -41.34 -38.05 84.53
C HIS A 101 -41.71 -37.00 83.47
N PHE A 102 -42.99 -36.70 83.25
CA PHE A 102 -43.37 -35.63 82.32
C PHE A 102 -42.96 -34.24 82.82
N GLU A 103 -43.03 -33.99 84.12
CA GLU A 103 -42.52 -32.75 84.71
C GLU A 103 -40.99 -32.66 84.59
N GLU A 104 -40.27 -33.77 84.79
CA GLU A 104 -38.82 -33.86 84.55
C GLU A 104 -38.46 -33.61 83.08
N TYR A 105 -39.22 -34.16 82.13
CA TYR A 105 -38.99 -33.92 80.71
C TYR A 105 -39.29 -32.48 80.31
N LYS A 106 -40.38 -31.91 80.82
CA LYS A 106 -40.73 -30.50 80.58
C LYS A 106 -39.62 -29.58 81.09
N THR A 107 -39.18 -29.77 82.33
CA THR A 107 -38.09 -28.98 82.92
C THR A 107 -36.76 -29.18 82.19
N SER A 108 -36.46 -30.39 81.72
CA SER A 108 -35.27 -30.66 80.90
C SER A 108 -35.35 -30.00 79.53
N PHE A 109 -36.52 -29.99 78.90
CA PHE A 109 -36.74 -29.33 77.62
C PHE A 109 -36.65 -27.80 77.74
N ASP A 110 -37.22 -27.22 78.79
CA ASP A 110 -37.11 -25.78 79.07
C ASP A 110 -35.64 -25.37 79.28
N LYS A 111 -34.85 -26.19 79.99
CA LYS A 111 -33.40 -26.00 80.11
C LYS A 111 -32.69 -26.07 78.75
N PHE A 112 -33.01 -27.07 77.94
CA PHE A 112 -32.43 -27.21 76.60
C PHE A 112 -32.77 -26.03 75.68
N LEU A 113 -33.99 -25.48 75.75
CA LEU A 113 -34.36 -24.28 75.01
C LEU A 113 -33.58 -23.06 75.50
N ALA A 114 -33.43 -22.89 76.81
CA ALA A 114 -32.64 -21.82 77.37
C ALA A 114 -31.17 -21.91 76.93
N ASP A 115 -30.57 -23.11 76.99
CA ASP A 115 -29.18 -23.35 76.59
C ASP A 115 -28.97 -23.10 75.09
N ASN A 116 -29.85 -23.59 74.22
CA ASN A 116 -29.75 -23.32 72.79
C ASN A 116 -29.93 -21.83 72.48
N ASN A 117 -30.91 -21.17 73.11
CA ASN A 117 -31.10 -19.74 72.93
C ASN A 117 -29.84 -18.96 73.36
N ASN A 118 -29.22 -19.34 74.47
CA ASN A 118 -27.96 -18.75 74.93
C ASN A 118 -26.83 -19.00 73.91
N VAL A 119 -26.73 -20.20 73.34
CA VAL A 119 -25.75 -20.52 72.28
C VAL A 119 -26.00 -19.67 71.03
N THR A 120 -27.24 -19.58 70.56
CA THR A 120 -27.62 -18.77 69.38
C THR A 120 -27.31 -17.29 69.61
N ILE A 121 -27.67 -16.74 70.78
CA ILE A 121 -27.34 -15.35 71.14
C ILE A 121 -25.82 -15.14 71.14
N ASN A 122 -25.05 -16.08 71.68
CA ASN A 122 -23.59 -15.99 71.68
C ASN A 122 -23.00 -16.02 70.27
N ILE A 123 -23.51 -16.87 69.38
CA ILE A 123 -23.09 -16.91 67.97
C ILE A 123 -23.47 -15.60 67.27
N MET A 124 -24.68 -15.10 67.48
CA MET A 124 -25.14 -13.84 66.89
C MET A 124 -24.27 -12.67 67.34
N ARG A 125 -23.96 -12.58 68.63
CA ARG A 125 -23.05 -11.55 69.17
C ARG A 125 -21.65 -11.62 68.55
N LYS A 126 -21.11 -12.83 68.35
CA LYS A 126 -19.82 -13.01 67.67
C LYS A 126 -19.90 -12.59 66.20
N SER A 127 -20.97 -12.95 65.51
CA SER A 127 -21.20 -12.55 64.11
C SER A 127 -21.31 -11.04 63.97
N ASP A 128 -22.10 -10.38 64.84
CA ASP A 128 -22.25 -8.93 64.86
C ASP A 128 -20.92 -8.23 65.20
N GLY A 129 -20.12 -8.81 66.11
CA GLY A 129 -18.77 -8.34 66.41
C GLY A 129 -17.86 -8.36 65.19
N LEU A 130 -17.79 -9.51 64.50
CA LEU A 130 -17.00 -9.66 63.28
C LEU A 130 -17.47 -8.73 62.16
N ALA A 131 -18.79 -8.53 62.01
CA ALA A 131 -19.34 -7.61 61.01
C ALA A 131 -18.94 -6.15 61.29
N ARG A 132 -18.94 -5.73 62.57
CA ARG A 132 -18.45 -4.40 62.97
C ARG A 132 -16.95 -4.26 62.73
N ASP A 133 -16.15 -5.26 63.08
CA ASP A 133 -14.70 -5.24 62.85
C ASP A 133 -14.36 -5.18 61.35
N LEU A 134 -15.10 -5.92 60.52
CA LEU A 134 -14.98 -5.85 59.07
C LEU A 134 -15.33 -4.46 58.56
N ALA A 135 -16.43 -3.86 59.01
CA ALA A 135 -16.81 -2.51 58.63
C ALA A 135 -15.71 -1.49 58.99
N ASN A 136 -15.16 -1.56 60.20
CA ASN A 136 -14.05 -0.71 60.64
C ASN A 136 -12.81 -0.89 59.74
N LYS A 137 -12.43 -2.12 59.41
CA LYS A 137 -11.29 -2.40 58.52
C LYS A 137 -11.53 -1.91 57.09
N THR A 138 -12.76 -1.99 56.58
CA THR A 138 -13.09 -1.44 55.26
C THR A 138 -13.02 0.08 55.22
N GLU A 139 -13.43 0.75 56.31
CA GLU A 139 -13.31 2.20 56.47
C GLU A 139 -11.83 2.63 56.49
N GLU A 140 -10.98 1.91 57.24
CA GLU A 140 -9.53 2.11 57.25
C GLU A 140 -8.92 1.93 55.86
N HIS A 141 -9.29 0.86 55.16
CA HIS A 141 -8.80 0.60 53.81
C HIS A 141 -9.22 1.68 52.82
N ARG A 142 -10.45 2.20 52.94
CA ARG A 142 -10.95 3.33 52.13
C ARG A 142 -10.14 4.60 52.37
N LYS A 143 -9.83 4.91 53.64
CA LYS A 143 -8.99 6.07 54.00
C LYS A 143 -7.60 5.96 53.39
N ILE A 144 -6.93 4.81 53.56
CA ILE A 144 -5.60 4.56 52.98
C ILE A 144 -5.63 4.64 51.44
N THR A 145 -6.68 4.09 50.82
CA THR A 145 -6.84 4.16 49.36
C THR A 145 -7.01 5.60 48.89
N PHE A 146 -7.80 6.41 49.60
CA PHE A 146 -7.97 7.82 49.31
C PHE A 146 -6.63 8.58 49.40
N GLU A 147 -5.87 8.38 50.49
CA GLU A 147 -4.54 8.97 50.66
C GLU A 147 -3.58 8.56 49.53
N MET A 148 -3.56 7.28 49.15
CA MET A 148 -2.76 6.78 48.03
C MET A 148 -3.12 7.44 46.71
N THR A 149 -4.42 7.60 46.41
CA THR A 149 -4.87 8.27 45.18
C THR A 149 -4.48 9.74 45.16
N ASN A 150 -4.55 10.42 46.31
CA ASN A 150 -4.12 11.83 46.44
C ASN A 150 -2.60 11.98 46.28
N LEU A 151 -1.80 11.04 46.79
CA LEU A 151 -0.35 11.03 46.54
C LEU A 151 -0.04 10.76 45.08
N LYS A 152 -0.77 9.86 44.41
CA LYS A 152 -0.60 9.55 42.99
C LYS A 152 -0.92 10.75 42.10
N SER A 153 -1.99 11.51 42.40
CA SER A 153 -2.33 12.72 41.65
C SER A 153 -1.28 13.82 41.84
N LYS A 154 -0.77 14.00 43.06
CA LYS A 154 0.35 14.92 43.33
C LYS A 154 1.61 14.51 42.57
N LEU A 155 1.94 13.21 42.55
CA LEU A 155 3.07 12.69 41.78
C LEU A 155 2.91 12.96 40.28
N GLN A 156 1.71 12.75 39.74
CA GLN A 156 1.40 13.06 38.34
C GLN A 156 1.61 14.54 38.02
N TYR A 157 1.10 15.43 38.88
CA TYR A 157 1.29 16.87 38.72
C TYR A 157 2.78 17.26 38.72
N VAL A 158 3.56 16.64 39.60
CA VAL A 158 5.02 16.86 39.65
C VAL A 158 5.70 16.34 38.38
N ASP A 159 5.34 15.16 37.88
CA ASP A 159 5.89 14.62 36.62
C ASP A 159 5.56 15.51 35.42
N GLU A 160 4.30 15.96 35.29
CA GLU A 160 3.89 16.92 34.26
C GLU A 160 4.68 18.23 34.35
N THR A 161 4.87 18.74 35.57
CA THR A 161 5.66 19.95 35.81
C THR A 161 7.12 19.74 35.40
N ILE A 162 7.73 18.61 35.77
CA ILE A 162 9.10 18.26 35.37
C ILE A 162 9.22 18.16 33.85
N MET A 163 8.27 17.51 33.18
CA MET A 163 8.26 17.40 31.72
C MET A 163 8.19 18.77 31.03
N ILE A 164 7.40 19.70 31.57
CA ILE A 164 7.34 21.09 31.09
C ILE A 164 8.69 21.79 31.33
N LEU A 165 9.27 21.68 32.52
CA LEU A 165 10.57 22.29 32.84
C LEU A 165 11.69 21.76 31.94
N LEU A 166 11.73 20.45 31.68
CA LEU A 166 12.68 19.82 30.76
C LEU A 166 12.46 20.26 29.30
N SER A 167 11.22 20.61 28.92
CA SER A 167 10.96 21.22 27.62
C SER A 167 11.55 22.63 27.51
N PHE A 168 11.47 23.43 28.58
CA PHE A 168 12.09 24.74 28.64
C PHE A 168 13.61 24.65 28.66
N GLU A 169 14.18 23.71 29.41
CA GLU A 169 15.63 23.46 29.39
C GLU A 169 16.12 23.17 27.96
N ARG A 170 15.46 22.25 27.23
CA ARG A 170 15.80 21.94 25.84
C ARG A 170 15.70 23.16 24.93
N PHE A 171 14.67 23.98 25.12
CA PHE A 171 14.51 25.21 24.36
C PHE A 171 15.67 26.18 24.62
N LEU A 172 16.04 26.39 25.89
CA LEU A 172 17.17 27.23 26.27
C LEU A 172 18.50 26.68 25.74
N HIS A 173 18.69 25.36 25.78
CA HIS A 173 19.86 24.72 25.17
C HIS A 173 19.90 24.95 23.67
N ARG A 174 18.79 24.82 22.94
CA ARG A 174 18.74 25.06 21.48
C ARG A 174 19.10 26.51 21.10
N ILE A 175 18.70 27.47 21.92
CA ILE A 175 18.97 28.90 21.68
C ILE A 175 20.40 29.27 22.14
N SER A 176 20.98 28.52 23.07
CA SER A 176 22.34 28.78 23.54
C SER A 176 23.38 28.71 22.42
N PRO A 177 24.46 29.50 22.47
CA PRO A 177 25.48 29.51 21.42
C PRO A 177 26.11 28.14 21.20
N GLY A 178 26.30 27.73 19.94
CA GLY A 178 26.85 26.42 19.59
C GLY A 178 28.26 26.12 20.12
N LYS A 179 29.02 27.14 20.55
CA LYS A 179 30.31 26.94 21.25
C LYS A 179 30.07 26.36 22.65
N TRP A 180 29.15 26.95 23.41
CA TRP A 180 28.78 26.50 24.75
C TRP A 180 28.09 25.13 24.74
N GLN A 181 27.28 24.83 23.72
CA GLN A 181 26.67 23.50 23.54
C GLN A 181 27.71 22.39 23.38
N LYS A 182 28.78 22.66 22.61
CA LYS A 182 29.89 21.72 22.37
C LYS A 182 30.72 21.51 23.63
N ASP A 183 31.03 22.58 24.36
CA ASP A 183 31.83 22.49 25.58
C ASP A 183 31.10 21.74 26.70
N ASN A 184 29.76 21.74 26.69
CA ASN A 184 28.92 21.05 27.67
C ASN A 184 28.35 19.71 27.19
N ASN A 185 28.73 19.22 25.99
CA ASN A 185 28.23 17.96 25.41
C ASN A 185 26.70 17.80 25.52
N VAL A 186 25.94 18.85 25.15
CA VAL A 186 24.48 18.84 25.25
C VAL A 186 23.89 17.97 24.14
N ASP A 187 23.37 16.80 24.50
CA ASP A 187 22.74 15.88 23.55
C ASP A 187 21.26 16.23 23.35
N LEU A 188 20.99 17.07 22.35
CA LEU A 188 19.64 17.60 22.03
C LEU A 188 18.65 16.53 21.52
N ALA A 189 19.13 15.30 21.27
CA ALA A 189 18.37 14.23 20.61
C ALA A 189 17.58 13.31 21.55
N ILE A 190 17.79 13.40 22.87
CA ILE A 190 17.15 12.49 23.82
C ILE A 190 15.69 12.91 24.02
N GLN A 191 14.76 12.17 23.43
CA GLN A 191 13.35 12.21 23.82
C GLN A 191 13.23 11.62 25.22
N GLN A 192 13.13 12.48 26.22
CA GLN A 192 12.84 12.06 27.59
C GLN A 192 11.42 11.49 27.62
N LYS A 193 11.33 10.22 27.99
CA LYS A 193 10.05 9.55 28.26
C LYS A 193 9.49 10.13 29.57
N PRO A 194 8.15 10.21 29.72
CA PRO A 194 7.56 10.56 31.00
C PRO A 194 8.10 9.62 32.08
N ILE A 195 8.52 10.18 33.21
CA ILE A 195 9.06 9.41 34.34
C ILE A 195 7.93 8.55 34.92
N PHE A 196 6.69 9.01 34.76
CA PHE A 196 5.53 8.30 35.22
C PHE A 196 4.46 8.17 34.12
N THR A 197 4.11 6.92 33.76
CA THR A 197 2.97 6.65 32.90
C THR A 197 1.90 5.96 33.73
N ILE A 198 0.77 6.64 33.96
CA ILE A 198 -0.40 6.01 34.58
C ILE A 198 -0.95 4.99 33.56
N GLY A 199 -0.63 3.71 33.75
CA GLY A 199 -1.40 2.64 33.14
C GLY A 199 -2.85 2.69 33.63
N SER A 200 -3.77 2.08 32.87
CA SER A 200 -5.23 2.08 33.09
C SER A 200 -5.68 1.65 34.50
N ASN A 201 -4.77 1.11 35.33
CA ASN A 201 -5.04 0.67 36.70
C ASN A 201 -4.52 1.69 37.72
N ILE A 202 -5.45 2.41 38.33
CA ILE A 202 -5.18 3.35 39.44
C ILE A 202 -4.56 2.63 40.65
N PHE A 203 -4.91 1.35 40.83
CA PHE A 203 -4.55 0.50 41.97
C PHE A 203 -3.25 -0.30 41.81
N GLN A 204 -2.55 -0.19 40.69
CA GLN A 204 -1.30 -0.93 40.50
C GLN A 204 -0.20 -0.38 41.41
N GLN A 205 0.55 -1.28 42.05
CA GLN A 205 1.66 -0.93 42.94
C GLN A 205 2.70 -0.12 42.17
N LEU A 206 3.03 1.07 42.70
CA LEU A 206 4.02 1.95 42.10
C LEU A 206 5.41 1.39 42.37
N ASN A 207 6.21 1.19 41.32
CA ASN A 207 7.62 0.84 41.45
C ASN A 207 8.40 2.11 41.84
N THR A 208 8.46 2.40 43.14
CA THR A 208 9.15 3.58 43.69
C THR A 208 10.62 3.63 43.31
N ASP A 209 11.25 2.47 43.13
CA ASP A 209 12.69 2.38 42.85
C ASP A 209 13.00 2.78 41.41
N SER A 210 12.15 2.38 40.46
CA SER A 210 12.27 2.82 39.06
C SER A 210 12.08 4.33 38.91
N ILE A 211 11.14 4.91 39.66
CA ILE A 211 10.91 6.36 39.66
C ILE A 211 12.12 7.10 40.23
N LYS A 212 12.71 6.60 41.33
CA LYS A 212 13.92 7.18 41.93
C LYS A 212 15.14 7.06 41.01
N GLU A 213 15.32 5.94 40.34
CA GLU A 213 16.40 5.75 39.36
C GLU A 213 16.27 6.74 38.20
N GLN A 214 15.06 6.93 37.66
CA GLN A 214 14.82 7.89 36.59
C GLN A 214 15.00 9.34 37.06
N LEU A 215 14.59 9.67 38.29
CA LEU A 215 14.82 11.02 38.85
C LEU A 215 16.31 11.29 39.08
N ASN A 216 17.07 10.30 39.57
CA ASN A 216 18.51 10.40 39.78
C ASN A 216 19.31 10.41 38.47
N ALA A 217 18.75 9.88 37.38
CA ALA A 217 19.34 9.95 36.05
C ALA A 217 19.25 11.35 35.42
N LEU A 218 18.39 12.24 35.94
CA LEU A 218 18.33 13.63 35.50
C LEU A 218 19.57 14.38 36.00
N GLN A 219 20.40 14.83 35.07
CA GLN A 219 21.54 15.69 35.38
C GLN A 219 21.05 17.07 35.82
N PRO A 220 21.77 17.78 36.72
CA PRO A 220 21.40 19.12 37.12
C PRO A 220 21.43 20.06 35.90
N PRO A 221 20.41 20.91 35.72
CA PRO A 221 20.32 21.78 34.55
C PRO A 221 21.46 22.79 34.57
N ARG A 222 22.35 22.72 33.59
CA ARG A 222 23.34 23.76 33.31
C ARG A 222 22.71 24.70 32.29
N LEU A 223 22.47 25.94 32.69
CA LEU A 223 21.86 26.96 31.84
C LEU A 223 22.90 27.98 31.43
N TYR A 224 22.84 28.41 30.18
CA TYR A 224 23.66 29.52 29.68
C TYR A 224 23.04 30.89 30.02
N PHE A 225 21.71 30.96 30.05
CA PHE A 225 20.96 32.19 30.32
C PHE A 225 20.63 32.30 31.80
N GLU A 226 21.03 33.42 32.41
CA GLU A 226 20.76 33.70 33.83
C GLU A 226 19.55 34.64 34.00
N THR A 227 19.29 35.51 33.02
CA THR A 227 18.17 36.47 33.06
C THR A 227 17.25 36.33 31.85
N PRO A 228 15.91 36.51 32.01
CA PRO A 228 14.95 36.46 30.90
C PRO A 228 15.17 37.54 29.84
N GLU A 229 15.75 38.68 30.21
CA GLU A 229 16.03 39.79 29.31
C GLU A 229 16.99 39.40 28.19
N GLN A 230 17.98 38.54 28.48
CA GLN A 230 18.93 38.02 27.48
C GLN A 230 18.21 37.28 26.35
N LEU A 231 17.12 36.59 26.65
CA LEU A 231 16.33 35.88 25.65
C LEU A 231 15.59 36.85 24.73
N THR A 232 15.07 37.95 25.27
CA THR A 232 14.39 38.99 24.47
C THR A 232 15.36 39.71 23.53
N GLU A 233 16.61 39.93 23.96
CA GLU A 233 17.66 40.48 23.11
C GLU A 233 18.03 39.52 21.97
N ILE A 234 18.16 38.23 22.25
CA ILE A 234 18.41 37.24 21.20
C ILE A 234 17.25 37.17 20.21
N PHE A 235 16.00 37.23 20.68
CA PHE A 235 14.85 37.25 19.78
C PHE A 235 14.80 38.51 18.93
N SER A 236 15.08 39.69 19.49
CA SER A 236 15.13 40.91 18.69
C SER A 236 16.24 40.86 17.63
N VAL A 237 17.41 40.32 17.96
CA VAL A 237 18.49 40.09 17.00
C VAL A 237 18.10 39.06 15.94
N LEU A 238 17.40 38.00 16.32
CA LEU A 238 16.93 36.98 15.36
C LEU A 238 15.86 37.55 14.42
N GLU A 239 14.97 38.41 14.93
CA GLU A 239 13.97 39.12 14.14
C GLU A 239 14.61 40.08 13.14
N THR A 240 15.61 40.86 13.55
CA THR A 240 16.33 41.75 12.63
C THR A 240 17.10 40.95 11.57
N GLN A 241 17.78 39.86 11.94
CA GLN A 241 18.45 38.97 10.99
C GLN A 241 17.46 38.32 10.01
N ASN A 242 16.32 37.85 10.49
CA ASN A 242 15.28 37.27 9.63
C ASN A 242 14.72 38.32 8.64
N LEU A 243 14.54 39.56 9.09
CA LEU A 243 14.14 40.67 8.23
C LEU A 243 15.21 40.98 7.17
N GLU A 244 16.49 41.00 7.56
CA GLU A 244 17.62 41.19 6.63
C GLU A 244 17.69 40.07 5.60
N TYR A 245 17.52 38.81 6.00
CA TYR A 245 17.45 37.68 5.09
C TYR A 245 16.27 37.77 4.12
N LEU A 246 15.10 38.21 4.59
CA LEU A 246 13.94 38.41 3.74
C LEU A 246 14.18 39.52 2.71
N LEU A 247 14.74 40.65 3.14
CA LEU A 247 15.11 41.75 2.24
C LEU A 247 16.12 41.25 1.19
N LYS A 248 17.13 40.50 1.62
CA LYS A 248 18.14 39.94 0.71
C LYS A 248 17.54 38.96 -0.29
N ALA A 249 16.59 38.13 0.14
CA ALA A 249 15.87 37.22 -0.75
C ALA A 249 15.07 38.00 -1.80
N GLU A 250 14.40 39.09 -1.43
CA GLU A 250 13.69 39.96 -2.37
C GLU A 250 14.65 40.65 -3.36
N GLU A 251 15.77 41.20 -2.89
CA GLU A 251 16.80 41.77 -3.78
C GLU A 251 17.33 40.74 -4.79
N MET A 252 17.66 39.54 -4.31
CA MET A 252 18.15 38.45 -5.15
C MET A 252 17.09 37.99 -6.15
N ARG A 253 15.80 38.00 -5.78
CA ARG A 253 14.70 37.71 -6.71
C ARG A 253 14.65 38.71 -7.85
N VAL A 254 14.85 40.00 -7.59
CA VAL A 254 14.92 41.03 -8.64
C VAL A 254 16.11 40.81 -9.58
N LEU A 255 17.28 40.46 -9.04
CA LEU A 255 18.47 40.14 -9.85
C LEU A 255 18.25 38.88 -10.71
N LEU A 256 17.64 37.84 -10.15
CA LEU A 256 17.30 36.62 -10.86
C LEU A 256 16.36 36.90 -12.03
N LEU A 257 15.33 37.72 -11.83
CA LEU A 257 14.42 38.13 -12.90
C LEU A 257 15.14 38.92 -14.01
N LYS A 258 16.09 39.79 -13.66
CA LYS A 258 16.93 40.50 -14.65
C LYS A 258 17.80 39.53 -15.44
N PHE A 259 18.41 38.55 -14.76
CA PHE A 259 19.22 37.52 -15.40
C PHE A 259 18.39 36.65 -16.36
N LEU A 260 17.21 36.20 -15.93
CA LEU A 260 16.31 35.42 -16.80
C LEU A 260 15.92 36.21 -18.06
N ARG A 261 15.57 37.49 -17.93
CA ARG A 261 15.27 38.35 -19.09
C ARG A 261 16.49 38.51 -20.03
N ALA A 262 17.69 38.62 -19.48
CA ALA A 262 18.91 38.69 -20.29
C ALA A 262 19.18 37.36 -21.02
N LEU A 263 18.92 36.23 -20.35
CA LEU A 263 19.03 34.90 -20.94
C LEU A 263 18.02 34.71 -22.09
N ASP A 264 16.76 35.12 -21.90
CA ASP A 264 15.74 35.04 -22.95
C ASP A 264 16.14 35.86 -24.18
N ARG A 265 16.62 37.10 -23.98
CA ARG A 265 17.14 37.94 -25.08
C ARG A 265 18.33 37.30 -25.79
N PHE A 266 19.25 36.71 -25.03
CA PHE A 266 20.41 36.02 -25.60
C PHE A 266 19.97 34.81 -26.44
N LYS A 267 18.97 34.06 -25.97
CA LYS A 267 18.38 32.92 -26.69
C LYS A 267 17.71 33.37 -28.00
N GLU A 268 17.02 34.51 -28.00
CA GLU A 268 16.45 35.10 -29.22
C GLU A 268 17.54 35.51 -30.21
N ASN A 269 18.58 36.22 -29.75
CA ASN A 269 19.71 36.60 -30.60
C ASN A 269 20.41 35.38 -31.22
N LEU A 270 20.68 34.33 -30.43
CA LEU A 270 21.28 33.10 -30.93
C LEU A 270 20.42 32.41 -31.99
N LYS A 271 19.10 32.44 -31.85
CA LYS A 271 18.20 31.91 -32.89
C LYS A 271 18.30 32.71 -34.18
N HIS A 272 18.30 34.04 -34.09
CA HIS A 272 18.48 34.89 -35.26
C HIS A 272 19.83 34.67 -35.96
N GLU A 273 20.92 34.51 -35.20
CA GLU A 273 22.23 34.17 -35.78
C GLU A 273 22.21 32.79 -36.45
N LEU A 274 21.57 31.80 -35.83
CA LEU A 274 21.45 30.46 -36.42
C LEU A 274 20.65 30.48 -37.72
N ASP A 275 19.51 31.18 -37.74
CA ASP A 275 18.66 31.31 -38.92
C ASP A 275 19.41 32.03 -40.05
N PHE A 276 20.16 33.09 -39.73
CA PHE A 276 21.02 33.80 -40.69
C PHE A 276 22.11 32.89 -41.27
N VAL A 277 22.78 32.10 -40.43
CA VAL A 277 23.79 31.14 -40.89
C VAL A 277 23.15 30.07 -41.78
N GLN A 278 21.97 29.55 -41.44
CA GLN A 278 21.25 28.58 -42.27
C GLN A 278 20.86 29.15 -43.63
N GLU A 279 20.40 30.39 -43.69
CA GLU A 279 20.11 31.09 -44.96
C GLU A 279 21.38 31.21 -45.80
N LYS A 280 22.51 31.61 -45.19
CA LYS A 280 23.79 31.71 -45.91
C LYS A 280 24.31 30.36 -46.41
N VAL A 281 24.09 29.28 -45.67
CA VAL A 281 24.43 27.93 -46.13
C VAL A 281 23.61 27.57 -47.38
N LYS A 282 22.30 27.83 -47.37
CA LYS A 282 21.43 27.59 -48.54
C LYS A 282 21.86 28.41 -49.75
N ASP A 283 22.13 29.70 -49.57
CA ASP A 283 22.64 30.58 -50.64
C ASP A 283 23.90 29.98 -51.31
N VAL A 284 24.83 29.48 -50.49
CA VAL A 284 26.07 28.88 -50.98
C VAL A 284 25.82 27.55 -51.67
N GLU A 285 24.93 26.70 -51.16
CA GLU A 285 24.55 25.43 -51.80
C GLU A 285 23.94 25.66 -53.19
N GLU A 286 23.06 26.66 -53.33
CA GLU A 286 22.48 27.05 -54.62
C GLU A 286 23.54 27.56 -55.59
N LEU A 287 24.48 28.39 -55.12
CA LEU A 287 25.60 28.86 -55.93
C LEU A 287 26.50 27.71 -56.39
N ILE A 288 26.76 26.72 -55.53
CA ILE A 288 27.54 25.53 -55.89
C ILE A 288 26.80 24.75 -56.99
N LEU A 289 25.50 24.51 -56.82
CA LEU A 289 24.69 23.79 -57.81
C LEU A 289 24.70 24.49 -59.17
N TRP A 290 24.51 25.82 -59.17
CA TRP A 290 24.58 26.63 -60.38
C TRP A 290 25.94 26.53 -61.06
N ASN A 291 27.04 26.63 -60.31
CA ASN A 291 28.39 26.51 -60.84
C ASN A 291 28.65 25.12 -61.45
N VAL A 292 28.21 24.04 -60.79
CA VAL A 292 28.33 22.67 -61.30
C VAL A 292 27.56 22.48 -62.60
N GLN A 293 26.34 23.00 -62.68
CA GLN A 293 25.55 22.95 -63.92
C GLN A 293 26.23 23.74 -65.04
N ARG A 294 26.73 24.95 -64.72
CA ARG A 294 27.44 25.80 -65.66
C ARG A 294 28.71 25.15 -66.18
N GLU A 295 29.46 24.46 -65.32
CA GLU A 295 30.64 23.69 -65.69
C GLU A 295 30.28 22.57 -66.69
N SER A 296 29.19 21.85 -66.43
CA SER A 296 28.69 20.79 -67.34
C SER A 296 28.32 21.34 -68.72
N GLU A 297 27.64 22.48 -68.78
CA GLU A 297 27.30 23.15 -70.04
C GLU A 297 28.54 23.59 -70.82
N LEU A 298 29.49 24.23 -70.14
CA LEU A 298 30.75 24.68 -70.75
C LEU A 298 31.56 23.49 -71.27
N LYS A 299 31.63 22.39 -70.52
CA LYS A 299 32.26 21.14 -71.00
C LYS A 299 31.60 20.64 -72.28
N LYS A 300 30.27 20.57 -72.34
CA LYS A 300 29.54 20.13 -73.56
C LYS A 300 29.84 21.04 -74.75
N MET A 301 29.83 22.36 -74.54
CA MET A 301 30.14 23.33 -75.60
C MET A 301 31.58 23.21 -76.08
N PHE A 302 32.53 23.02 -75.16
CA PHE A 302 33.94 22.81 -75.48
C PHE A 302 34.14 21.56 -76.35
N TYR A 303 33.57 20.41 -75.93
CA TYR A 303 33.68 19.17 -76.71
C TYR A 303 33.01 19.30 -78.08
N LYS A 304 31.86 19.98 -78.19
CA LYS A 304 31.21 20.25 -79.47
C LYS A 304 32.10 21.07 -80.42
N ILE A 305 32.76 22.11 -79.92
CA ILE A 305 33.68 22.92 -80.74
C ILE A 305 34.88 22.10 -81.22
N LEU A 306 35.40 21.24 -80.35
CA LEU A 306 36.54 20.37 -80.66
C LEU A 306 36.17 19.35 -81.75
N GLU A 307 35.01 18.70 -81.63
CA GLU A 307 34.54 17.70 -82.60
C GLU A 307 34.07 18.30 -83.93
N GLU A 308 33.39 19.45 -83.92
CA GLU A 308 32.81 20.03 -85.14
C GLU A 308 33.81 20.92 -85.88
N LYS A 309 34.37 21.93 -85.21
CA LYS A 309 35.13 22.99 -85.90
C LYS A 309 36.59 22.64 -86.05
N ILE A 310 37.24 22.19 -84.98
CA ILE A 310 38.69 21.92 -85.01
C ILE A 310 38.97 20.67 -85.85
N ARG A 311 38.20 19.59 -85.66
CA ARG A 311 38.33 18.38 -86.47
C ARG A 311 38.05 18.63 -87.95
N TYR A 312 37.06 19.45 -88.29
CA TYR A 312 36.80 19.80 -89.69
C TYR A 312 37.95 20.62 -90.29
N LEU A 313 38.48 21.62 -89.57
CA LEU A 313 39.56 22.46 -90.10
C LEU A 313 40.88 21.70 -90.30
N VAL A 314 41.18 20.72 -89.44
CA VAL A 314 42.43 19.95 -89.53
C VAL A 314 42.28 18.72 -90.43
N SER A 315 41.11 18.08 -90.46
CA SER A 315 40.92 16.76 -91.09
C SER A 315 39.91 16.76 -92.25
N SER A 316 39.41 17.91 -92.70
CA SER A 316 38.51 17.97 -93.86
C SER A 316 39.23 17.46 -95.11
N LYS A 317 38.47 16.71 -95.92
CA LYS A 317 38.92 16.18 -97.21
C LYS A 317 39.53 17.28 -98.09
N ALA A 318 38.93 18.48 -98.12
CA ALA A 318 39.44 19.59 -98.93
C ALA A 318 40.79 20.15 -98.42
N VAL A 319 41.01 20.16 -97.10
CA VAL A 319 42.27 20.61 -96.50
C VAL A 319 43.38 19.59 -96.74
N LEU A 320 43.05 18.30 -96.66
CA LEU A 320 43.95 17.21 -97.00
C LEU A 320 44.27 17.18 -98.51
N GLU A 321 43.27 17.40 -99.37
CA GLU A 321 43.46 17.52 -100.82
C GLU A 321 44.32 18.73 -101.18
N LEU A 322 44.06 19.89 -100.57
CA LEU A 322 44.88 21.08 -100.76
C LEU A 322 46.31 20.83 -100.30
N HIS A 323 46.51 20.21 -99.13
CA HIS A 323 47.82 19.83 -98.65
C HIS A 323 48.55 18.94 -99.66
N ASN A 324 47.89 17.88 -100.16
CA ASN A 324 48.46 16.99 -101.17
C ASN A 324 48.79 17.71 -102.50
N HIS A 325 47.94 18.63 -102.96
CA HIS A 325 48.17 19.36 -104.22
C HIS A 325 49.30 20.39 -104.10
N VAL A 326 49.38 21.06 -102.95
CA VAL A 326 50.45 22.01 -102.64
C VAL A 326 51.77 21.27 -102.52
N GLU A 327 51.78 20.14 -101.80
CA GLU A 327 52.95 19.27 -101.69
C GLU A 327 53.42 18.81 -103.08
N TYR A 328 52.49 18.34 -103.93
CA TYR A 328 52.81 17.95 -105.30
C TYR A 328 53.40 19.10 -106.14
N ALA A 329 52.83 20.30 -106.06
CA ALA A 329 53.32 21.46 -106.82
C ALA A 329 54.70 21.92 -106.32
N TYR A 330 54.91 21.92 -105.01
CA TYR A 330 56.19 22.27 -104.38
C TYR A 330 57.30 21.28 -104.78
N GLU A 331 56.99 19.98 -104.78
CA GLU A 331 57.92 18.92 -105.20
C GLU A 331 58.36 19.03 -106.66
N GLN A 332 57.45 19.44 -107.55
CA GLN A 332 57.73 19.57 -108.99
C GLN A 332 58.53 20.82 -109.33
N LEU A 333 58.26 21.94 -108.67
CA LEU A 333 58.81 23.25 -109.04
C LEU A 333 60.10 23.61 -108.30
N ILE A 334 60.25 23.19 -107.04
CA ILE A 334 61.33 23.70 -106.16
C ILE A 334 62.27 22.57 -105.74
N SER A 335 61.78 21.58 -104.99
CA SER A 335 62.59 20.44 -104.54
C SER A 335 61.73 19.36 -103.89
N LYS A 336 62.26 18.13 -103.77
CA LYS A 336 61.60 17.07 -102.99
C LYS A 336 61.44 17.50 -101.53
N ASN A 337 60.31 17.16 -100.95
CA ASN A 337 59.89 17.63 -99.65
C ASN A 337 60.61 16.87 -98.51
N ASP A 338 61.93 17.05 -98.36
CA ASP A 338 62.77 16.31 -97.39
C ASP A 338 62.70 16.91 -95.96
N THR A 339 61.99 18.02 -95.79
CA THR A 339 61.74 18.67 -94.49
C THR A 339 60.23 18.82 -94.34
N ASP A 340 59.62 18.29 -93.28
CA ASP A 340 58.18 18.38 -92.96
C ASP A 340 57.69 19.84 -92.79
N GLN A 341 57.68 20.62 -93.87
CA GLN A 341 57.28 22.01 -93.85
C GLN A 341 55.75 22.09 -93.72
N SER A 342 55.26 23.10 -93.00
CA SER A 342 53.81 23.36 -92.95
C SER A 342 53.27 23.73 -94.34
N THR A 343 52.04 23.34 -94.67
CA THR A 343 51.38 23.62 -95.96
C THR A 343 51.47 25.10 -96.34
N LEU A 344 51.38 26.01 -95.37
CA LEU A 344 51.47 27.46 -95.62
C LEU A 344 52.87 27.88 -96.06
N SER A 345 53.91 27.27 -95.48
CA SER A 345 55.30 27.52 -95.86
C SER A 345 55.57 27.04 -97.29
N MET A 346 55.03 25.87 -97.67
CA MET A 346 55.14 25.36 -99.04
C MET A 346 54.49 26.30 -100.05
N ILE A 347 53.29 26.82 -99.77
CA ILE A 347 52.59 27.76 -100.66
C ILE A 347 53.39 29.05 -100.84
N LEU A 348 53.89 29.65 -99.75
CA LEU A 348 54.63 30.90 -99.81
C LEU A 348 55.92 30.76 -100.64
N SER A 349 56.58 29.62 -100.57
CA SER A 349 57.74 29.32 -101.40
C SER A 349 57.36 29.24 -102.88
N VAL A 350 56.27 28.53 -103.23
CA VAL A 350 55.75 28.48 -104.62
C VAL A 350 55.36 29.87 -105.12
N GLU A 351 54.71 30.67 -104.28
CA GLU A 351 54.31 32.04 -104.62
C GLU A 351 55.52 32.95 -104.84
N SER A 352 56.57 32.83 -104.02
CA SER A 352 57.81 33.57 -104.20
C SER A 352 58.46 33.24 -105.54
N GLU A 353 58.56 31.96 -105.91
CA GLU A 353 59.11 31.56 -107.21
C GLU A 353 58.27 32.08 -108.38
N TYR A 354 56.94 32.00 -108.26
CA TYR A 354 56.04 32.58 -109.26
C TYR A 354 56.26 34.10 -109.42
N ASN A 355 56.37 34.83 -108.31
CA ASN A 355 56.61 36.27 -108.34
C ASN A 355 57.98 36.62 -108.91
N ASN A 356 59.01 35.82 -108.61
CA ASN A 356 60.35 35.99 -109.19
C ASN A 356 60.30 35.82 -110.72
N LEU A 357 59.66 34.76 -111.21
CA LEU A 357 59.48 34.55 -112.66
C LEU A 357 58.70 35.69 -113.33
N MET A 358 57.67 36.21 -112.67
CA MET A 358 56.90 37.35 -113.18
C MET A 358 57.70 38.65 -113.19
N LEU A 359 58.54 38.87 -112.18
CA LEU A 359 59.50 39.98 -112.16
C LEU A 359 60.48 39.86 -113.33
N GLU A 360 61.06 38.69 -113.55
CA GLU A 360 61.94 38.44 -114.70
C GLU A 360 61.24 38.78 -116.03
N LEU A 361 60.00 38.30 -116.24
CA LEU A 361 59.18 38.63 -117.40
C LEU A 361 58.95 40.15 -117.57
N SER A 362 58.75 40.88 -116.47
CA SER A 362 58.51 42.32 -116.51
C SER A 362 59.75 43.16 -116.86
N THR A 363 60.95 42.64 -116.59
CA THR A 363 62.21 43.33 -116.93
C THR A 363 62.58 43.25 -118.42
N VAL A 364 61.91 42.37 -119.16
CA VAL A 364 62.18 42.20 -120.59
C VAL A 364 61.69 43.44 -121.36
N HIS A 365 62.64 44.13 -122.02
CA HIS A 365 62.37 45.38 -122.72
C HIS A 365 61.37 45.14 -123.89
N PRO A 366 60.32 45.97 -124.06
CA PRO A 366 59.24 45.75 -125.04
C PRO A 366 59.67 45.71 -126.52
N LYS A 367 60.92 46.07 -126.83
CA LYS A 367 61.50 45.91 -128.17
C LYS A 367 61.92 44.48 -128.45
N ILE A 368 62.43 43.76 -127.45
CA ILE A 368 62.77 42.33 -127.56
C ILE A 368 61.48 41.53 -127.65
N VAL A 369 60.47 41.87 -126.84
CA VAL A 369 59.14 41.23 -126.91
C VAL A 369 58.52 41.39 -128.30
N LYS A 370 58.53 42.59 -128.91
CA LYS A 370 58.02 42.78 -130.29
C LYS A 370 58.86 42.10 -131.37
N ALA A 371 60.18 41.98 -131.17
CA ALA A 371 61.05 41.25 -132.10
C ALA A 371 60.79 39.74 -132.03
N VAL A 372 60.67 39.20 -130.81
CA VAL A 372 60.32 37.79 -130.56
C VAL A 372 58.89 37.52 -130.99
N GLU A 373 57.91 38.40 -130.73
CA GLU A 373 56.54 38.27 -131.25
C GLU A 373 56.52 38.26 -132.78
N LYS A 374 57.34 39.08 -133.44
CA LYS A 374 57.44 39.07 -134.90
C LYS A 374 58.09 37.79 -135.41
N GLU A 375 59.14 37.31 -134.73
CA GLU A 375 59.80 36.05 -135.05
C GLU A 375 58.91 34.83 -134.77
N THR A 376 58.14 34.83 -133.68
CA THR A 376 57.16 33.79 -133.36
C THR A 376 55.98 33.88 -134.32
N PHE A 377 55.48 35.06 -134.70
CA PHE A 377 54.46 35.15 -135.76
C PHE A 377 54.98 34.67 -137.12
N GLU A 378 56.23 34.97 -137.47
CA GLU A 378 56.83 34.49 -138.72
C GLU A 378 57.10 32.98 -138.65
N ASN A 379 57.55 32.45 -137.51
CA ASN A 379 57.75 31.02 -137.30
C ASN A 379 56.42 30.26 -137.19
N ASP A 380 55.40 30.82 -136.57
CA ASP A 380 54.05 30.28 -136.50
C ASP A 380 53.40 30.35 -137.87
N ALA A 381 53.60 31.41 -138.65
CA ALA A 381 53.17 31.45 -140.05
C ALA A 381 53.89 30.37 -140.89
N LYS A 382 55.18 30.12 -140.66
CA LYS A 382 55.92 29.01 -141.29
C LYS A 382 55.44 27.65 -140.79
N GLN A 383 55.17 27.47 -139.51
CA GLN A 383 54.62 26.24 -138.95
C GLN A 383 53.20 26.00 -139.42
N LEU A 384 52.39 27.06 -139.59
CA LEU A 384 51.04 26.99 -140.12
C LEU A 384 51.06 26.68 -141.61
N GLN A 385 52.00 27.24 -142.38
CA GLN A 385 52.22 26.83 -143.76
C GLN A 385 52.68 25.38 -143.85
N LYS A 386 53.63 24.94 -143.01
CA LYS A 386 54.05 23.54 -142.92
C LYS A 386 52.88 22.65 -142.50
N ALA A 387 52.06 23.05 -141.53
CA ALA A 387 50.88 22.32 -141.10
C ALA A 387 49.82 22.27 -142.21
N LYS A 388 49.68 23.33 -143.02
CA LYS A 388 48.75 23.38 -144.15
C LYS A 388 49.23 22.48 -145.30
N ILE A 389 50.52 22.51 -145.62
CA ILE A 389 51.13 21.59 -146.59
C ILE A 389 51.01 20.15 -146.07
N SER A 390 51.34 19.88 -144.80
CA SER A 390 51.18 18.57 -144.18
C SER A 390 49.72 18.14 -144.15
N HIS A 391 48.77 19.06 -143.94
CA HIS A 391 47.34 18.77 -143.99
C HIS A 391 46.87 18.44 -145.40
N ASP A 392 47.31 19.20 -146.42
CA ASP A 392 47.02 18.89 -147.82
C ASP A 392 47.66 17.56 -148.25
N LEU A 393 48.87 17.27 -147.75
CA LEU A 393 49.56 15.99 -147.97
C LEU A 393 48.81 14.85 -147.28
N LEU A 394 48.37 15.03 -146.03
CA LEU A 394 47.55 14.07 -145.29
C LEU A 394 46.18 13.87 -145.95
N LYS A 395 45.58 14.94 -146.51
CA LYS A 395 44.34 14.86 -147.28
C LYS A 395 44.52 14.14 -148.62
N ASN A 396 45.67 14.30 -149.26
CA ASN A 396 46.02 13.54 -150.46
C ASN A 396 46.32 12.07 -150.12
N VAL A 397 47.02 11.80 -149.01
CA VAL A 397 47.22 10.45 -148.46
C VAL A 397 45.87 9.83 -148.09
N ASP A 398 44.94 10.57 -147.50
CA ASP A 398 43.58 10.11 -147.19
C ASP A 398 42.75 9.89 -148.45
N LYS A 399 42.92 10.71 -149.50
CA LYS A 399 42.28 10.48 -150.81
C LYS A 399 42.85 9.24 -151.49
N ILE A 400 44.16 9.02 -151.42
CA ILE A 400 44.80 7.81 -151.93
C ILE A 400 44.36 6.62 -151.09
N SER A 401 44.34 6.71 -149.76
CA SER A 401 43.87 5.68 -148.84
C SER A 401 42.39 5.36 -149.08
N ARG A 402 41.55 6.37 -149.34
CA ARG A 402 40.16 6.17 -149.75
C ARG A 402 40.02 5.59 -151.14
N ARG A 403 40.83 5.99 -152.12
CA ARG A 403 40.84 5.39 -153.47
C ARG A 403 41.39 3.96 -153.44
N LEU A 404 42.34 3.68 -152.56
CA LEU A 404 42.89 2.37 -152.31
C LEU A 404 41.80 1.50 -151.66
N LYS A 405 41.18 1.96 -150.56
CA LYS A 405 40.02 1.30 -149.94
C LYS A 405 38.86 1.10 -150.92
N ALA A 406 38.53 2.10 -151.75
CA ALA A 406 37.51 1.99 -152.78
C ALA A 406 37.89 1.04 -153.92
N SER A 407 39.18 0.93 -154.30
CA SER A 407 39.65 -0.09 -155.24
C SER A 407 39.61 -1.50 -154.66
N TYR A 408 39.52 -1.60 -153.33
CA TYR A 408 39.31 -2.86 -152.61
C TYR A 408 37.86 -3.07 -152.15
N GLU A 409 36.93 -2.13 -152.38
CA GLU A 409 35.52 -2.22 -151.98
C GLU A 409 34.62 -2.58 -153.18
N PRO A 410 34.04 -3.80 -153.23
CA PRO A 410 33.16 -4.26 -154.29
C PRO A 410 31.77 -3.60 -154.25
N TYR A 411 31.22 -3.34 -155.44
CA TYR A 411 29.97 -2.63 -155.72
C TYR A 411 28.73 -3.41 -155.24
N GLU A 412 27.99 -2.90 -154.24
CA GLU A 412 26.63 -3.38 -153.97
C GLU A 412 25.64 -2.26 -153.68
N LYS A 413 24.46 -2.46 -154.30
CA LYS A 413 23.27 -1.62 -154.30
C LYS A 413 22.71 -1.45 -152.89
N HIS A 414 22.38 -0.21 -152.55
CA HIS A 414 21.46 0.08 -151.46
C HIS A 414 20.03 -0.24 -151.89
N ASP A 415 19.39 -1.13 -151.13
CA ASP A 415 17.93 -1.25 -151.04
C ASP A 415 17.50 -1.07 -149.58
N TYR A 416 16.29 -0.54 -149.48
CA TYR A 416 15.40 -0.27 -148.34
C TYR A 416 15.57 -1.09 -147.05
#